data_AF-A0A7S4WFK9-F1
#
_entry.id   AF-A0A7S4WFK9-F1
#
_cell.length_a   1.000
_cell.length_b   1.000
_cell.length_c   1.000
_cell.angle_alpha   90.00
_cell.angle_beta   90.00
_cell.angle_gamma   90.00
#
_symmetry.space_group_name_H-M   'P 1'
#
loop_
_entity.id
_entity.type
_entity.pdbx_description
1 polymer ?
#
loop_
_entity_poly.entity_id
_entity_poly.type
_entity_poly.pdbx_seq_one_letter_code
_entity_poly.pdbx_strand_id
1 'polypeptide(L)'
;MFSGFFRTCTPQASCSPQSCSSCQLAPEEQTLAGNPRPPPDQPVLLHAESQVPQLPERDDAKGSRARRLTVPAIFTRFQFSVIYTQLGATQGALMVQQKTMLQAILKHFAKELTHGVVLAVVDQDGRTSQYFCRLDGGMTQIIMHLDDSTTAKALVLRDVERICSPEEVRNLRAANPLFLDECCTTVVLAGERFVTFRLESATAREYFMLGLQVLRMSQDRARMWYA
;
A
#
# COMPACT_ATOMS: atom_id res chain seq x y z
N MET A 1 -2.58 0.75 -29.60
CA MET A 1 -1.62 1.84 -29.28
C MET A 1 -1.66 2.04 -27.77
N PHE A 2 -0.63 1.58 -27.07
CA PHE A 2 -0.53 1.57 -25.61
C PHE A 2 0.64 2.48 -25.22
N SER A 3 0.36 3.72 -24.89
CA SER A 3 1.37 4.72 -24.53
C SER A 3 0.74 5.65 -23.50
N GLY A 4 1.18 5.56 -22.25
CA GLY A 4 0.71 6.54 -21.25
C GLY A 4 1.25 6.39 -19.85
N PHE A 5 1.29 5.19 -19.26
CA PHE A 5 1.48 5.11 -17.78
C PHE A 5 2.44 4.05 -17.28
N PHE A 6 2.78 3.05 -18.08
CA PHE A 6 3.76 2.06 -17.67
C PHE A 6 5.10 2.42 -18.28
N ARG A 7 6.00 2.99 -17.47
CA ARG A 7 7.38 3.21 -17.89
C ARG A 7 8.22 2.00 -17.51
N THR A 8 9.07 1.59 -18.45
CA THR A 8 10.30 0.85 -18.20
C THR A 8 11.26 1.81 -17.52
N CYS A 9 11.76 1.50 -16.31
CA CYS A 9 13.06 2.04 -15.95
C CYS A 9 14.08 1.49 -16.97
N THR A 10 15.04 2.31 -17.35
CA THR A 10 16.21 1.88 -18.11
C THR A 10 17.39 2.10 -17.19
N PRO A 11 18.22 1.09 -16.91
CA PRO A 11 19.40 1.26 -16.07
C PRO A 11 20.40 2.12 -16.85
N GLN A 12 20.39 3.43 -16.60
CA GLN A 12 21.40 4.31 -17.16
C GLN A 12 22.72 4.06 -16.41
N ALA A 13 23.74 3.79 -17.22
CA ALA A 13 25.07 3.34 -16.86
C ALA A 13 25.75 4.15 -15.74
N SER A 14 26.38 3.40 -14.83
CA SER A 14 27.66 3.70 -14.17
C SER A 14 28.11 5.17 -14.11
N CYS A 15 27.77 5.87 -13.03
CA CYS A 15 28.55 7.02 -12.57
C CYS A 15 29.72 6.51 -11.72
N SER A 16 30.93 6.77 -12.18
CA SER A 16 32.19 6.57 -11.47
C SER A 16 32.32 7.52 -10.28
N PRO A 17 32.92 7.09 -9.15
CA PRO A 17 33.13 7.94 -7.99
C PRO A 17 34.50 8.62 -8.10
N GLN A 18 34.58 9.80 -8.71
CA GLN A 18 35.76 10.66 -8.58
C GLN A 18 35.37 12.11 -8.34
N SER A 19 35.97 12.67 -7.28
CA SER A 19 36.08 14.09 -6.92
C SER A 19 34.81 14.86 -6.56
N CYS A 20 34.51 14.92 -5.26
CA CYS A 20 33.90 16.10 -4.63
C CYS A 20 34.74 16.49 -3.41
N SER A 21 35.86 17.16 -3.68
CA SER A 21 36.68 17.87 -2.71
C SER A 21 36.23 19.32 -2.72
N SER A 22 35.38 19.72 -1.75
CA SER A 22 35.35 21.05 -1.12
C SER A 22 34.03 21.26 -0.41
N CYS A 23 34.00 21.09 0.91
CA CYS A 23 33.06 21.78 1.79
C CYS A 23 33.87 22.25 2.99
N GLN A 24 34.24 23.52 2.94
CA GLN A 24 34.92 24.24 4.01
C GLN A 24 33.98 24.39 5.21
N LEU A 25 34.55 24.10 6.38
CA LEU A 25 34.04 24.45 7.70
C LEU A 25 33.97 25.98 7.84
N ALA A 26 32.86 26.48 8.39
CA ALA A 26 32.78 27.80 9.01
C ALA A 26 32.26 27.63 10.45
N PRO A 27 32.95 28.19 11.46
CA PRO A 27 32.46 28.31 12.84
C PRO A 27 31.83 29.70 13.08
N GLU A 28 31.49 29.98 14.34
CA GLU A 28 30.97 31.24 14.94
C GLU A 28 29.46 31.45 14.91
N GLU A 29 28.83 32.09 15.90
CA GLU A 29 29.05 32.27 17.34
C GLU A 29 27.77 32.98 17.86
N GLN A 30 27.46 32.80 19.14
CA GLN A 30 26.75 33.73 20.03
C GLN A 30 25.49 34.50 19.57
N THR A 31 24.37 34.30 20.27
CA THR A 31 23.88 35.34 21.20
C THR A 31 22.93 34.75 22.26
N LEU A 32 23.33 34.83 23.52
CA LEU A 32 22.43 34.72 24.68
C LEU A 32 21.57 35.99 24.75
N ALA A 33 20.25 35.84 24.75
CA ALA A 33 19.32 36.86 25.27
C ALA A 33 18.40 36.19 26.28
N GLY A 34 18.54 36.61 27.54
CA GLY A 34 17.83 36.07 28.69
C GLY A 34 16.34 36.40 28.65
N ASN A 35 15.51 35.40 28.92
CA ASN A 35 14.09 35.59 29.18
C ASN A 35 13.83 35.70 30.70
N PRO A 36 12.99 36.64 31.14
CA PRO A 36 12.66 36.83 32.54
C PRO A 36 11.82 35.66 33.09
N ARG A 37 12.13 35.33 34.35
CA ARG A 37 11.53 34.26 35.16
C ARG A 37 10.08 34.61 35.54
N PRO A 38 9.09 33.75 35.25
CA PRO A 38 7.71 33.99 35.70
C PRO A 38 7.54 33.70 37.21
N PRO A 39 6.60 34.38 37.88
CA PRO A 39 6.32 34.21 39.31
C PRO A 39 5.65 32.87 39.63
N PRO A 40 5.77 32.37 40.88
CA PRO A 40 5.20 31.10 41.29
C PRO A 40 3.74 31.24 41.75
N ASP A 41 3.02 30.14 41.64
CA ASP A 41 1.81 29.77 42.38
C ASP A 41 0.47 30.40 41.96
N GLN A 42 -0.12 29.81 40.91
CA GLN A 42 -1.57 29.57 40.86
C GLN A 42 -1.85 28.14 40.39
N PRO A 43 -2.69 27.35 41.08
CA PRO A 43 -3.14 26.05 40.59
C PRO A 43 -4.05 26.25 39.37
N VAL A 44 -3.49 26.10 38.17
CA VAL A 44 -4.26 26.09 36.92
C VAL A 44 -5.04 24.78 36.88
N LEU A 45 -6.33 24.85 37.20
CA LEU A 45 -7.26 23.75 37.09
C LEU A 45 -7.55 23.52 35.59
N LEU A 46 -6.79 22.61 35.00
CA LEU A 46 -6.91 22.20 33.60
C LEU A 46 -8.23 21.43 33.39
N HIS A 47 -9.32 22.15 33.15
CA HIS A 47 -10.50 21.58 32.49
C HIS A 47 -10.17 21.37 31.00
N ALA A 48 -9.48 20.29 30.70
CA ALA A 48 -9.34 19.79 29.34
C ALA A 48 -10.61 19.03 28.96
N GLU A 49 -11.70 19.74 28.70
CA GLU A 49 -12.80 19.16 27.92
C GLU A 49 -12.30 19.02 26.48
N SER A 50 -11.83 17.81 26.16
CA SER A 50 -11.52 17.36 24.81
C SER A 50 -12.80 17.34 23.99
N GLN A 51 -13.20 18.49 23.45
CA GLN A 51 -14.21 18.56 22.41
C GLN A 51 -13.58 18.01 21.13
N VAL A 52 -13.93 16.75 20.81
CA VAL A 52 -13.56 16.12 19.55
C VAL A 52 -14.11 17.00 18.42
N PRO A 53 -13.26 17.58 17.55
CA PRO A 53 -13.74 18.35 16.41
C PRO A 53 -14.71 17.51 15.60
N GLN A 54 -15.96 17.97 15.50
CA GLN A 54 -16.95 17.32 14.66
C GLN A 54 -16.49 17.48 13.20
N LEU A 55 -15.91 16.40 12.65
CA LEU A 55 -15.55 16.32 11.25
C LEU A 55 -16.82 16.52 10.41
N PRO A 56 -16.81 17.42 9.41
CA PRO A 56 -17.97 17.64 8.55
C PRO A 56 -18.40 16.31 7.92
N GLU A 57 -19.66 15.95 8.11
CA GLU A 57 -20.29 14.79 7.47
C GLU A 57 -20.17 14.98 5.96
N ARG A 58 -19.42 14.08 5.30
CA ARG A 58 -19.27 14.09 3.85
C ARG A 58 -20.61 13.75 3.23
N ASP A 59 -21.20 14.71 2.53
CA ASP A 59 -22.42 14.55 1.74
C ASP A 59 -22.35 13.30 0.84
N ASP A 60 -23.11 12.28 1.23
CA ASP A 60 -23.35 11.06 0.46
C ASP A 60 -24.31 11.35 -0.69
N ALA A 61 -23.78 11.93 -1.77
CA ALA A 61 -24.52 12.08 -3.02
C ALA A 61 -24.91 10.69 -3.57
N LYS A 62 -26.23 10.47 -3.72
CA LYS A 62 -26.87 9.30 -4.33
C LYS A 62 -26.40 9.11 -5.78
N GLY A 63 -25.34 8.32 -5.96
CA GLY A 63 -24.92 7.83 -7.26
C GLY A 63 -23.90 6.73 -7.07
N SER A 64 -24.35 5.47 -7.08
CA SER A 64 -23.52 4.26 -7.00
C SER A 64 -22.32 4.40 -6.06
N ARG A 65 -22.53 4.27 -4.73
CA ARG A 65 -21.43 4.20 -3.75
C ARG A 65 -20.45 3.11 -4.19
N ALA A 66 -19.38 3.54 -4.85
CA ALA A 66 -18.41 2.64 -5.40
C ALA A 66 -17.77 1.89 -4.24
N ARG A 67 -17.81 0.56 -4.27
CA ARG A 67 -17.44 -0.26 -3.13
C ARG A 67 -15.95 -0.12 -2.89
N ARG A 68 -15.56 0.29 -1.69
CA ARG A 68 -14.17 0.28 -1.27
C ARG A 68 -13.81 -1.11 -0.77
N LEU A 69 -12.53 -1.47 -0.83
CA LEU A 69 -12.05 -2.77 -0.36
C LEU A 69 -12.26 -2.88 1.16
N THR A 70 -13.14 -3.79 1.58
CA THR A 70 -13.42 -4.02 2.99
C THR A 70 -12.53 -5.13 3.57
N VAL A 71 -11.93 -4.86 4.73
CA VAL A 71 -11.09 -5.85 5.44
C VAL A 71 -11.99 -6.70 6.35
N PRO A 72 -12.10 -8.02 6.14
CA PRO A 72 -12.95 -8.85 6.99
C PRO A 72 -12.29 -9.08 8.36
N ALA A 73 -13.07 -9.11 9.44
CA ALA A 73 -12.54 -9.26 10.81
C ALA A 73 -11.71 -10.55 11.03
N ILE A 74 -11.93 -11.59 10.21
CA ILE A 74 -11.12 -12.81 10.22
C ILE A 74 -9.66 -12.55 9.83
N PHE A 75 -9.38 -11.51 9.04
CA PHE A 75 -8.02 -11.10 8.67
C PHE A 75 -7.22 -10.64 9.89
N THR A 76 -7.79 -9.76 10.71
CA THR A 76 -7.15 -9.29 11.96
C THR A 76 -6.88 -10.46 12.91
N ARG A 77 -7.84 -11.40 13.05
CA ARG A 77 -7.64 -12.63 13.86
C ARG A 77 -6.52 -13.52 13.30
N PHE A 78 -6.43 -13.63 11.98
CA PHE A 78 -5.37 -14.37 11.32
C PHE A 78 -3.99 -13.74 11.60
N GLN A 79 -3.87 -12.41 11.49
CA GLN A 79 -2.61 -11.70 11.80
C GLN A 79 -2.13 -12.00 13.24
N PHE A 80 -3.02 -11.92 14.23
CA PHE A 80 -2.67 -12.30 15.60
C PHE A 80 -2.27 -13.77 15.73
N SER A 81 -3.01 -14.68 15.09
CA SER A 81 -2.72 -16.12 15.13
C SER A 81 -1.32 -16.44 14.61
N VAL A 82 -0.87 -15.77 13.55
CA VAL A 82 0.48 -15.96 12.97
C VAL A 82 1.57 -15.61 13.98
N ILE A 83 1.39 -14.52 14.75
CA ILE A 83 2.34 -14.10 15.80
C ILE A 83 2.46 -15.18 16.88
N TYR A 84 1.34 -15.72 17.35
CA TYR A 84 1.35 -16.76 18.40
C TYR A 84 1.97 -18.07 17.94
N THR A 85 1.81 -18.46 16.67
CA THR A 85 2.44 -19.70 16.16
C THR A 85 3.96 -19.66 16.13
N GLN A 86 4.58 -18.47 16.12
CA GLN A 86 6.04 -18.35 16.18
C GLN A 86 6.60 -18.67 17.58
N LEU A 87 5.75 -18.71 18.62
CA LEU A 87 6.16 -18.84 20.02
C LEU A 87 6.04 -20.26 20.61
N GLY A 88 5.62 -21.25 19.81
CA GLY A 88 5.79 -22.68 20.14
C GLY A 88 4.64 -23.39 20.88
N ALA A 89 4.52 -24.69 20.60
CA ALA A 89 3.66 -25.72 21.22
C ALA A 89 2.16 -25.75 20.86
N THR A 90 1.83 -26.09 19.60
CA THR A 90 0.68 -26.92 19.12
C THR A 90 0.54 -26.82 17.58
N GLN A 91 1.63 -27.11 16.85
CA GLN A 91 1.75 -26.79 15.42
C GLN A 91 0.66 -27.40 14.52
N GLY A 92 0.26 -28.65 14.75
CA GLY A 92 -0.65 -29.36 13.83
C GLY A 92 -2.05 -28.73 13.74
N ALA A 93 -2.74 -28.57 14.87
CA ALA A 93 -4.08 -27.99 14.91
C ALA A 93 -4.08 -26.50 14.50
N LEU A 94 -3.06 -25.75 14.92
CA LEU A 94 -2.91 -24.33 14.57
C LEU A 94 -2.70 -24.14 13.06
N MET A 95 -1.91 -25.00 12.41
CA MET A 95 -1.72 -24.92 10.96
C MET A 95 -3.01 -25.19 10.17
N VAL A 96 -3.81 -26.17 10.60
CA VAL A 96 -5.12 -26.43 9.96
C VAL A 96 -6.04 -25.23 10.12
N GLN A 97 -6.12 -24.64 11.31
CA GLN A 97 -6.91 -23.45 11.58
C GLN A 97 -6.45 -22.25 10.73
N GLN A 98 -5.15 -21.98 10.68
CA GLN A 98 -4.57 -20.91 9.87
C GLN A 98 -4.86 -21.09 8.39
N LYS A 99 -4.78 -22.33 7.88
CA LYS A 99 -5.14 -22.66 6.50
C LYS A 99 -6.61 -22.36 6.22
N THR A 100 -7.52 -22.74 7.12
CA THR A 100 -8.95 -22.45 6.97
C THR A 100 -9.24 -20.95 7.01
N MET A 101 -8.58 -20.21 7.92
CA MET A 101 -8.68 -18.75 7.98
C MET A 101 -8.19 -18.09 6.70
N LEU A 102 -7.01 -18.49 6.21
CA LEU A 102 -6.45 -17.97 4.97
C LEU A 102 -7.38 -18.25 3.77
N GLN A 103 -7.94 -19.45 3.67
CA GLN A 103 -8.94 -19.76 2.61
C GLN A 103 -10.16 -18.86 2.68
N ALA A 104 -10.70 -18.59 3.88
CA ALA A 104 -11.83 -17.69 4.04
C ALA A 104 -11.49 -16.23 3.67
N ILE A 105 -10.30 -15.75 4.06
CA ILE A 105 -9.77 -14.43 3.73
C ILE A 105 -9.64 -14.26 2.21
N LEU A 106 -9.06 -15.25 1.53
CA LEU A 106 -8.85 -15.24 0.08
C LEU A 106 -10.17 -15.34 -0.68
N LYS A 107 -11.12 -16.16 -0.21
CA LYS A 107 -12.47 -16.25 -0.78
C LYS A 107 -13.18 -14.90 -0.70
N HIS A 108 -13.07 -14.21 0.44
CA HIS A 108 -13.61 -12.86 0.60
C HIS A 108 -12.94 -11.87 -0.36
N PHE A 109 -11.61 -11.92 -0.45
CA PHE A 109 -10.82 -11.02 -1.28
C PHE A 109 -11.18 -11.14 -2.76
N ALA A 110 -11.17 -12.38 -3.29
CA ALA A 110 -11.54 -12.66 -4.68
C ALA A 110 -13.00 -12.29 -4.93
N LYS A 111 -13.91 -12.50 -3.98
CA LYS A 111 -15.30 -12.08 -4.10
C LYS A 111 -15.41 -10.56 -4.23
N GLU A 112 -14.81 -9.77 -3.34
CA GLU A 112 -14.89 -8.30 -3.42
C GLU A 112 -14.30 -7.79 -4.74
N LEU A 113 -13.11 -8.25 -5.13
CA LEU A 113 -12.47 -7.86 -6.37
C LEU A 113 -13.24 -8.29 -7.63
N THR A 114 -13.91 -9.44 -7.65
CA THR A 114 -14.74 -9.85 -8.80
C THR A 114 -16.03 -9.04 -8.93
N HIS A 115 -16.58 -8.55 -7.82
CA HIS A 115 -17.70 -7.58 -7.82
C HIS A 115 -17.24 -6.18 -8.25
N GLY A 116 -15.95 -5.89 -8.09
CA GLY A 116 -15.33 -4.63 -8.42
C GLY A 116 -15.24 -3.73 -7.18
N VAL A 117 -14.06 -3.13 -7.00
CA VAL A 117 -13.75 -2.22 -5.91
C VAL A 117 -13.08 -0.97 -6.45
N VAL A 118 -13.31 0.18 -5.83
CA VAL A 118 -12.57 1.41 -6.16
C VAL A 118 -11.31 1.49 -5.32
N LEU A 119 -10.18 1.63 -6.01
CA LEU A 119 -8.85 1.78 -5.42
C LEU A 119 -8.20 3.07 -5.91
N ALA A 120 -7.52 3.75 -5.01
CA ALA A 120 -6.70 4.90 -5.35
C ALA A 120 -5.36 4.42 -5.94
N VAL A 121 -4.96 5.00 -7.08
CA VAL A 121 -3.66 4.74 -7.72
C VAL A 121 -2.84 6.02 -7.68
N VAL A 122 -1.61 5.91 -7.19
CA VAL A 122 -0.67 7.03 -7.07
C VAL A 122 0.17 7.12 -8.34
N ASP A 123 0.15 8.31 -8.94
CA ASP A 123 0.95 8.67 -10.11
C ASP A 123 2.37 9.14 -9.71
N GLN A 124 3.25 9.31 -10.69
CA GLN A 124 4.63 9.78 -10.54
C GLN A 124 4.71 11.18 -9.91
N ASP A 125 3.71 12.02 -10.15
CA ASP A 125 3.58 13.36 -9.56
C ASP A 125 3.03 13.33 -8.12
N GLY A 126 2.80 12.14 -7.55
CA GLY A 126 2.17 11.96 -6.23
C GLY A 126 0.65 12.18 -6.23
N ARG A 127 0.06 12.51 -7.38
CA ARG A 127 -1.40 12.66 -7.54
C ARG A 127 -2.06 11.30 -7.44
N THR A 128 -3.25 11.26 -6.83
CA THR A 128 -4.02 10.03 -6.66
C THR A 128 -5.26 10.06 -7.55
N SER A 129 -5.45 9.03 -8.36
CA SER A 129 -6.63 8.84 -9.22
C SER A 129 -7.42 7.62 -8.76
N GLN A 130 -8.75 7.71 -8.76
CA GLN A 130 -9.62 6.59 -8.39
C GLN A 130 -9.83 5.67 -9.60
N TYR A 131 -9.56 4.38 -9.42
CA TYR A 131 -9.78 3.35 -10.42
C TYR A 131 -10.81 2.33 -9.92
N PHE A 132 -11.81 2.04 -10.74
CA PHE A 132 -12.65 0.87 -10.57
C PHE A 132 -11.89 -0.37 -11.01
N CYS A 133 -11.48 -1.19 -10.04
CA CYS A 133 -10.68 -2.38 -10.22
C CYS A 133 -11.56 -3.63 -10.10
N ARG A 134 -11.51 -4.51 -11.09
CA ARG A 134 -12.24 -5.78 -11.09
C ARG A 134 -11.35 -6.95 -11.50
N LEU A 135 -11.39 -8.03 -10.73
CA LEU A 135 -10.74 -9.30 -11.08
C LEU A 135 -11.57 -10.02 -12.15
N ASP A 136 -10.91 -10.52 -13.19
CA ASP A 136 -11.55 -11.31 -14.24
C ASP A 136 -12.03 -12.69 -13.74
N GLY A 137 -12.92 -13.33 -14.51
CA GLY A 137 -13.45 -14.65 -14.15
C GLY A 137 -12.39 -15.76 -14.10
N GLY A 138 -11.29 -15.61 -14.84
CA GLY A 138 -10.15 -16.52 -14.79
C GLY A 138 -9.18 -16.26 -13.63
N MET A 139 -9.39 -15.19 -12.86
CA MET A 139 -8.47 -14.72 -11.82
C MET A 139 -7.03 -14.53 -12.32
N THR A 140 -6.87 -14.12 -13.58
CA THR A 140 -5.60 -13.94 -14.27
C THR A 140 -5.16 -12.48 -14.34
N GLN A 141 -6.09 -11.54 -14.28
CA GLN A 141 -5.85 -10.11 -14.46
C GLN A 141 -6.83 -9.24 -13.67
N ILE A 142 -6.33 -8.11 -13.18
CA ILE A 142 -7.16 -7.05 -12.60
C ILE A 142 -7.38 -5.98 -13.68
N ILE A 143 -8.63 -5.82 -14.10
CA ILE A 143 -9.07 -4.81 -15.05
C ILE A 143 -9.36 -3.52 -14.28
N MET A 144 -8.77 -2.42 -14.71
CA MET A 144 -8.83 -1.11 -14.05
C MET A 144 -9.45 -0.08 -14.99
N HIS A 145 -10.55 0.52 -14.58
CA HIS A 145 -11.22 1.61 -15.29
C HIS A 145 -11.04 2.91 -14.51
N LEU A 146 -10.62 3.98 -15.19
CA LEU A 146 -10.64 5.32 -14.62
C LEU A 146 -12.05 5.89 -14.82
N ASP A 147 -12.61 6.58 -13.81
CA ASP A 147 -14.04 6.93 -13.73
C ASP A 147 -14.63 7.65 -14.97
N ASP A 148 -13.82 8.28 -15.82
CA ASP A 148 -14.28 8.98 -17.03
C ASP A 148 -13.61 8.50 -18.33
N SER A 149 -12.89 7.38 -18.29
CA SER A 149 -12.11 6.88 -19.42
C SER A 149 -12.76 5.66 -20.07
N THR A 150 -12.89 5.71 -21.40
CA THR A 150 -13.23 4.52 -22.21
C THR A 150 -12.11 3.49 -22.25
N THR A 151 -10.89 3.87 -21.85
CA THR A 151 -9.74 2.97 -21.86
C THR A 151 -9.61 2.22 -20.54
N ALA A 152 -9.68 0.89 -20.63
CA ALA A 152 -9.37 -0.01 -19.52
C ALA A 152 -7.87 -0.33 -19.51
N LYS A 153 -7.27 -0.34 -18.32
CA LYS A 153 -5.92 -0.88 -18.10
C LYS A 153 -6.05 -2.29 -17.54
N ALA A 154 -5.10 -3.17 -17.84
CA ALA A 154 -5.07 -4.52 -17.28
C ALA A 154 -3.75 -4.74 -16.53
N LEU A 155 -3.86 -5.18 -15.28
CA LEU A 155 -2.75 -5.69 -14.48
C LEU A 155 -2.78 -7.22 -14.57
N VAL A 156 -1.94 -7.77 -15.44
CA VAL A 156 -1.82 -9.22 -15.62
C VAL A 156 -1.03 -9.79 -14.44
N LEU A 157 -1.63 -10.69 -13.66
CA LEU A 157 -1.01 -11.24 -12.45
C LEU A 157 0.26 -12.05 -12.75
N ARG A 158 0.31 -12.65 -13.94
CA ARG A 158 1.47 -13.37 -14.46
C ARG A 158 2.70 -12.48 -14.65
N ASP A 159 2.48 -11.19 -14.93
CA ASP A 159 3.56 -10.22 -15.15
C ASP A 159 4.05 -9.61 -13.84
N VAL A 160 3.39 -9.89 -12.70
CA VAL A 160 3.81 -9.36 -11.41
C VAL A 160 5.08 -10.07 -10.95
N GLU A 161 6.18 -9.32 -10.83
CA GLU A 161 7.47 -9.80 -10.36
C GLU A 161 7.60 -9.69 -8.85
N ARG A 162 7.08 -8.60 -8.27
CA ARG A 162 7.16 -8.33 -6.84
C ARG A 162 6.01 -7.44 -6.40
N ILE A 163 5.56 -7.64 -5.18
CA ILE A 163 4.64 -6.74 -4.48
C ILE A 163 5.42 -6.19 -3.30
N CYS A 164 5.56 -4.88 -3.25
CA CYS A 164 6.42 -4.19 -2.30
C CYS A 164 5.60 -3.37 -1.31
N SER A 165 6.03 -3.37 -0.05
CA SER A 165 5.63 -2.37 0.93
C SER A 165 6.32 -1.03 0.66
N PRO A 166 5.81 0.10 1.19
CA PRO A 166 6.42 1.43 1.04
C PRO A 166 7.90 1.48 1.45
N GLU A 167 8.27 0.73 2.49
CA GLU A 167 9.64 0.66 3.01
C GLU A 167 10.57 -0.07 2.02
N GLU A 168 10.08 -1.12 1.37
CA GLU A 168 10.83 -1.88 0.36
C GLU A 168 11.05 -1.07 -0.93
N VAL A 169 10.09 -0.22 -1.31
CA VAL A 169 10.17 0.60 -2.53
C VAL A 169 11.30 1.62 -2.45
N ARG A 170 11.62 2.13 -1.24
CA ARG A 170 12.75 3.05 -1.03
C ARG A 170 14.08 2.46 -1.50
N ASN A 171 14.21 1.14 -1.49
CA ASN A 171 15.41 0.44 -1.95
C ASN A 171 15.45 0.25 -3.48
N LEU A 172 14.32 0.39 -4.17
CA LEU A 172 14.21 0.12 -5.61
C LEU A 172 14.62 1.31 -6.49
N ARG A 173 15.08 2.44 -5.90
CA ARG A 173 15.34 3.71 -6.62
C ARG A 173 14.16 4.16 -7.51
N ALA A 174 12.95 3.67 -7.24
CA ALA A 174 11.76 4.03 -7.99
C ALA A 174 11.37 5.50 -7.68
N ALA A 175 10.73 6.14 -8.66
CA ALA A 175 10.45 7.58 -8.65
C ALA A 175 9.78 8.06 -7.35
N ASN A 176 10.37 9.11 -6.76
CA ASN A 176 9.92 9.90 -5.60
C ASN A 176 9.32 9.11 -4.42
N PRO A 177 10.16 8.59 -3.50
CA PRO A 177 9.69 7.99 -2.25
C PRO A 177 8.96 8.96 -1.32
N LEU A 178 8.97 10.26 -1.63
CA LEU A 178 8.34 11.32 -0.83
C LEU A 178 6.81 11.21 -0.77
N PHE A 179 6.17 10.55 -1.73
CA PHE A 179 4.71 10.46 -1.81
C PHE A 179 4.14 9.13 -1.30
N LEU A 180 4.98 8.23 -0.78
CA LEU A 180 4.56 6.91 -0.33
C LEU A 180 4.36 6.90 1.19
N ASP A 181 3.10 6.74 1.61
CA ASP A 181 2.70 6.56 3.00
C ASP A 181 2.60 5.05 3.36
N GLU A 182 2.33 4.75 4.64
CA GLU A 182 2.16 3.38 5.14
C GLU A 182 0.95 2.64 4.55
N CYS A 183 0.05 3.34 3.85
CA CYS A 183 -1.12 2.78 3.20
C CYS A 183 -0.88 2.46 1.72
N CYS A 184 0.30 2.80 1.18
CA CYS A 184 0.69 2.49 -0.19
C CYS A 184 1.20 1.06 -0.35
N THR A 185 0.97 0.45 -1.51
CA THR A 185 1.62 -0.79 -1.94
C THR A 185 1.95 -0.70 -3.42
N THR A 186 3.17 -1.10 -3.78
CA THR A 186 3.66 -1.02 -5.16
C THR A 186 3.77 -2.40 -5.77
N VAL A 187 3.08 -2.62 -6.88
CA VAL A 187 3.15 -3.84 -7.68
C VAL A 187 4.14 -3.61 -8.81
N VAL A 188 5.27 -4.31 -8.76
CA VAL A 188 6.30 -4.31 -9.80
C VAL A 188 5.95 -5.38 -10.82
N LEU A 189 5.87 -4.95 -12.08
CA LEU A 189 5.53 -5.74 -13.25
C LEU A 189 6.78 -5.95 -14.12
N ALA A 190 6.74 -6.98 -14.96
CA ALA A 190 7.77 -7.27 -15.93
C ALA A 190 8.05 -6.07 -16.84
N GLY A 191 9.35 -5.88 -17.14
CA GLY A 191 9.86 -4.75 -17.91
C GLY A 191 9.97 -3.46 -17.09
N GLU A 192 10.31 -3.55 -15.80
CA GLU A 192 10.55 -2.40 -14.92
C GLU A 192 9.36 -1.43 -14.80
N ARG A 193 8.15 -1.94 -15.04
CA ARG A 193 6.88 -1.20 -14.91
C ARG A 193 6.37 -1.37 -13.49
N PHE A 194 5.70 -0.36 -12.94
CA PHE A 194 5.09 -0.49 -11.61
C PHE A 194 3.78 0.28 -11.52
N VAL A 195 2.94 -0.12 -10.57
CA VAL A 195 1.74 0.60 -10.18
C VAL A 195 1.66 0.67 -8.66
N THR A 196 1.36 1.84 -8.12
CA THR A 196 1.22 2.02 -6.68
C THR A 196 -0.24 2.23 -6.33
N PHE A 197 -0.79 1.37 -5.50
CA PHE A 197 -2.12 1.51 -4.92
C PHE A 197 -2.01 2.16 -3.55
N ARG A 198 -2.88 3.12 -3.27
CA ARG A 198 -3.06 3.71 -1.93
C ARG A 198 -4.39 3.26 -1.36
N LEU A 199 -4.34 2.60 -0.20
CA LEU A 199 -5.51 2.04 0.47
C LEU A 199 -5.95 2.95 1.63
N GLU A 200 -7.08 2.64 2.25
CA GLU A 200 -7.64 3.47 3.33
C GLU A 200 -6.88 3.35 4.65
N SER A 201 -6.18 2.22 4.87
CA SER A 201 -5.43 1.92 6.08
C SER A 201 -4.28 0.97 5.80
N ALA A 202 -3.30 0.93 6.70
CA ALA A 202 -2.20 -0.04 6.66
C ALA A 202 -2.70 -1.49 6.70
N THR A 203 -3.76 -1.78 7.46
CA THR A 203 -4.39 -3.11 7.49
C THR A 203 -5.04 -3.48 6.15
N ALA A 204 -5.70 -2.52 5.48
CA ALA A 204 -6.24 -2.76 4.14
C ALA A 204 -5.13 -3.02 3.13
N ARG A 205 -4.01 -2.28 3.21
CA ARG A 205 -2.81 -2.53 2.41
C ARG A 205 -2.31 -3.95 2.58
N GLU A 206 -2.13 -4.41 3.82
CA GLU A 206 -1.64 -5.77 4.11
C GLU A 206 -2.60 -6.85 3.61
N TYR A 207 -3.91 -6.62 3.77
CA TYR A 207 -4.94 -7.51 3.23
C TYR A 207 -4.86 -7.62 1.69
N PHE A 208 -4.72 -6.48 1.02
CA PHE A 208 -4.56 -6.44 -0.44
C PHE A 208 -3.28 -7.11 -0.90
N MET A 209 -2.15 -6.85 -0.24
CA MET A 209 -0.86 -7.47 -0.53
C MET A 209 -0.93 -9.00 -0.39
N LEU A 210 -1.47 -9.51 0.73
CA LEU A 210 -1.61 -10.94 0.95
C LEU A 210 -2.47 -11.60 -0.13
N GLY A 211 -3.63 -11.00 -0.42
CA GLY A 211 -4.55 -11.51 -1.44
C GLY A 211 -3.90 -11.57 -2.82
N LEU A 212 -3.25 -10.48 -3.23
CA LEU A 212 -2.58 -10.39 -4.52
C LEU A 212 -1.39 -11.36 -4.64
N GLN A 213 -0.63 -11.54 -3.56
CA GLN A 213 0.50 -12.46 -3.52
C GLN A 213 0.05 -13.92 -3.68
N VAL A 214 -1.02 -14.33 -3.02
CA VAL A 214 -1.54 -15.69 -3.18
C VAL A 214 -2.15 -15.90 -4.57
N LEU A 215 -2.87 -14.92 -5.11
CA LEU A 215 -3.37 -15.00 -6.49
C LEU A 215 -2.22 -15.16 -7.47
N ARG A 216 -1.16 -14.36 -7.36
CA ARG A 216 0.06 -14.50 -8.17
C ARG A 216 0.66 -15.91 -8.06
N MET A 217 0.87 -16.42 -6.85
CA MET A 217 1.44 -17.76 -6.65
C MET A 217 0.60 -18.88 -7.28
N SER A 218 -0.74 -18.69 -7.34
CA SER A 218 -1.63 -19.66 -7.98
C SER A 218 -1.42 -19.73 -9.50
N GLN A 219 -1.04 -18.60 -10.13
CA GLN A 219 -0.73 -18.53 -11.56
C GLN A 219 0.59 -19.22 -11.90
N ASP A 220 1.58 -19.18 -11.01
CA ASP A 220 2.88 -19.84 -11.23
C ASP A 220 2.76 -21.36 -11.17
N ARG A 221 1.94 -21.89 -10.25
CA ARG A 221 1.71 -23.33 -10.12
C ARG A 221 1.03 -23.93 -11.33
N ALA A 222 0.14 -23.18 -12.00
CA ALA A 222 -0.47 -23.64 -13.25
C ALA A 222 0.60 -23.94 -14.32
N ARG A 223 1.75 -23.23 -14.32
CA ARG A 223 2.81 -23.46 -15.31
C ARG A 223 3.56 -24.78 -15.13
N MET A 224 3.75 -25.23 -13.89
CA MET A 224 4.54 -26.44 -13.61
C MET A 224 3.89 -27.73 -14.14
N TRP A 225 2.59 -27.73 -14.44
CA TRP A 225 1.88 -28.90 -14.95
C TRP A 225 1.79 -28.96 -16.48
N TYR A 226 2.11 -27.87 -17.18
CA TYR A 226 1.98 -27.76 -18.64
C TYR A 226 3.32 -27.51 -19.36
N ALA A 227 4.44 -27.58 -18.65
CA ALA A 227 5.79 -27.56 -19.19
C ALA A 227 6.41 -28.95 -19.08
#